data_AF-A0A960MR68-F1
#
_entry.id   AF-A0A960MR68-F1
#
_cell.length_a   1.000
_cell.length_b   1.000
_cell.length_c   1.000
_cell.angle_alpha   90.00
_cell.angle_beta   90.00
_cell.angle_gamma   90.00
#
_symmetry.space_group_name_H-M   'P 1'
#
loop_
_entity.id
_entity.type
_entity.pdbx_description
1 polymer ?
#
loop_
_entity_poly.entity_id
_entity_poly.type
_entity_poly.pdbx_seq_one_letter_code
_entity_poly.pdbx_strand_id
1 'polypeptide(L)' 'WGRVGRTLSSSVEAYNKAVGSLESRVLVSARKFKEMGAAPRSIELDSLEGIDRIPREVQAPEMKISLDAALETD' A
#
# COMPACT_ATOMS: atom_id res chain seq x y z
N TRP A 1 -14.87 -0.84 -16.27
CA TRP A 1 -13.70 -0.06 -15.81
C TRP A 1 -13.83 0.46 -14.38
N GLY A 2 -14.98 1.03 -13.97
CA GLY A 2 -15.20 1.48 -12.59
C GLY A 2 -14.92 0.44 -11.49
N ARG A 3 -15.43 -0.78 -11.66
CA ARG A 3 -15.14 -1.91 -10.75
C ARG A 3 -13.64 -2.24 -10.67
N VAL A 4 -12.96 -2.26 -11.82
CA VAL A 4 -11.52 -2.55 -11.92
C VAL A 4 -10.70 -1.47 -11.21
N GLY A 5 -11.02 -0.19 -11.41
CA GLY A 5 -10.37 0.93 -10.73
C GLY A 5 -10.53 0.85 -9.20
N ARG A 6 -11.74 0.58 -8.71
CA ARG A 6 -12.00 0.41 -7.28
C ARG A 6 -11.24 -0.78 -6.67
N THR A 7 -11.27 -1.94 -7.33
CA THR A 7 -10.54 -3.13 -6.85
C THR A 7 -9.02 -2.86 -6.80
N LEU A 8 -8.48 -2.19 -7.82
CA LEU A 8 -7.07 -1.83 -7.83
C LEU A 8 -6.73 -0.84 -6.70
N SER A 9 -7.57 0.16 -6.44
CA SER A 9 -7.38 1.10 -5.31
C SER A 9 -7.34 0.39 -3.98
N SER A 10 -8.34 -0.46 -3.71
CA SER A 10 -8.39 -1.22 -2.46
C SER A 10 -7.19 -2.15 -2.27
N SER A 11 -6.67 -2.71 -3.38
CA SER A 11 -5.50 -3.60 -3.34
C SER A 11 -4.22 -2.84 -3.02
N VAL A 12 -4.06 -1.65 -3.61
CA VAL A 12 -2.93 -0.75 -3.34
C VAL A 12 -2.97 -0.25 -1.89
N GLU A 13 -4.14 0.16 -1.40
CA GLU A 13 -4.33 0.55 0.01
C GLU A 13 -3.98 -0.59 0.98
N ALA A 14 -4.45 -1.81 0.71
CA ALA A 14 -4.15 -2.98 1.53
C ALA A 14 -2.65 -3.31 1.54
N TYR A 15 -1.99 -3.23 0.38
CA TYR A 15 -0.55 -3.41 0.26
C TYR A 15 0.22 -2.36 1.08
N ASN A 16 -0.10 -1.07 0.91
CA ASN A 16 0.56 0.02 1.63
C ASN A 16 0.39 -0.14 3.15
N LYS A 17 -0.80 -0.53 3.61
CA LYS A 17 -1.05 -0.82 5.04
C LYS A 17 -0.21 -1.99 5.56
N ALA A 18 -0.09 -3.05 4.77
CA ALA A 18 0.72 -4.22 5.13
C ALA A 18 2.22 -3.85 5.20
N VAL A 19 2.73 -3.09 4.23
CA VAL A 19 4.12 -2.59 4.23
C VAL A 19 4.38 -1.68 5.42
N GLY A 20 3.53 -0.67 5.68
CA GLY A 20 3.69 0.20 6.84
C GLY A 20 3.64 -0.56 8.17
N SER A 21 2.84 -1.62 8.26
CA SER A 21 2.84 -2.53 9.41
C SER A 21 4.16 -3.31 9.55
N LEU A 22 4.70 -3.83 8.44
CA LEU A 22 5.97 -4.54 8.42
C LEU A 22 7.11 -3.61 8.88
N GLU A 23 7.15 -2.38 8.38
CA GLU A 23 8.17 -1.38 8.74
C GLU A 23 8.11 -0.95 10.20
N SER A 24 6.90 -0.64 10.69
CA SER A 24 6.71 -0.14 12.06
C SER A 24 6.86 -1.20 13.14
N ARG A 25 6.53 -2.47 12.85
CA ARG A 25 6.51 -3.54 13.86
C ARG A 25 7.64 -4.54 13.70
N VAL A 26 7.87 -5.01 12.47
CA VAL A 26 8.82 -6.10 12.22
C VAL A 26 10.24 -5.55 12.06
N LEU A 27 10.45 -4.57 11.18
CA LEU A 27 11.80 -4.04 10.94
C LEU A 27 12.37 -3.32 12.17
N VAL A 28 11.53 -2.66 12.96
CA VAL A 28 11.93 -2.11 14.27
C VAL A 28 12.42 -3.21 15.21
N SER A 29 11.70 -4.34 15.30
CA SER A 29 12.10 -5.47 16.16
C SER A 29 13.39 -6.13 15.66
N ALA A 30 13.55 -6.27 14.34
CA ALA A 30 14.76 -6.80 13.73
C ALA A 30 15.99 -5.92 14.03
N ARG A 31 15.84 -4.59 14.01
CA ARG A 31 16.90 -3.65 14.44
C ARG A 31 17.27 -3.83 15.92
N LYS A 32 16.28 -3.98 16.81
CA LYS A 32 16.54 -4.25 18.24
C LYS A 32 17.28 -5.56 18.46
N PHE A 33 16.96 -6.63 17.71
CA PHE A 33 17.71 -7.88 17.79
C PHE A 33 19.16 -7.73 17.36
N LYS A 34 19.42 -6.90 16.33
CA LYS A 34 20.79 -6.55 15.93
C LYS A 34 21.54 -5.82 17.04
N GLU A 35 20.92 -4.81 17.67
CA GLU A 35 21.50 -4.06 18.78
C GLU A 35 21.85 -4.96 19.98
N MET A 36 21.03 -5.96 20.26
CA MET A 36 21.28 -6.94 21.33
C MET A 36 22.29 -8.03 20.93
N GLY A 37 22.85 -8.00 19.72
CA GLY A 37 23.77 -9.02 19.21
C GLY A 37 23.11 -10.38 18.95
N ALA A 38 21.77 -10.44 18.92
CA ALA A 38 20.99 -11.64 18.65
C ALA A 38 20.77 -11.91 17.15
N ALA A 39 21.30 -11.04 16.28
CA ALA A 39 21.29 -11.20 14.82
C ALA A 39 22.72 -11.37 14.27
N PRO A 40 22.91 -12.10 13.15
CA PRO A 40 24.21 -12.18 12.46
C PRO A 40 24.74 -10.79 12.11
N ARG A 41 26.04 -10.54 12.36
CA ARG A 41 26.69 -9.24 12.08
C ARG A 41 26.66 -8.81 10.61
N SER A 42 26.46 -9.77 9.69
CA SER A 42 26.40 -9.52 8.26
C SER A 42 25.03 -8.98 7.79
N ILE A 43 24.03 -8.88 8.67
CA ILE A 43 22.72 -8.34 8.31
C ILE A 43 22.72 -6.82 8.54
N GLU A 44 22.69 -6.08 7.44
CA GLU A 44 22.34 -4.67 7.42
C GLU A 44 20.85 -4.51 7.06
N LEU A 45 20.15 -3.62 7.78
CA LEU A 45 18.73 -3.34 7.57
C LEU A 45 18.59 -1.89 7.14
N ASP A 46 18.51 -1.67 5.83
CA ASP A 46 18.32 -0.33 5.26
C ASP A 46 16.93 0.23 5.62
N SER A 47 16.83 1.56 5.65
CA SER A 47 15.54 2.23 5.76
C SER A 47 14.78 2.08 4.44
N LEU A 48 13.58 1.50 4.49
CA LEU A 48 12.68 1.51 3.35
C LEU A 48 12.00 2.88 3.25
N GLU A 49 11.91 3.41 2.03
CA GLU A 49 11.07 4.57 1.74
C GLU A 49 9.62 4.11 1.59
N GLY A 50 8.70 4.76 2.31
CA GLY A 50 7.27 4.47 2.22
C GLY A 50 6.72 4.73 0.81
N ILE A 51 5.93 3.79 0.30
CA ILE A 51 5.26 3.93 -1.00
C ILE A 51 3.85 4.49 -0.77
N ASP A 52 3.61 5.74 -1.17
CA ASP A 52 2.30 6.41 -1.12
C ASP A 52 1.77 6.72 -2.53
N ARG A 53 1.57 5.67 -3.32
CA ARG A 53 0.99 5.79 -4.67
C ARG A 53 -0.45 5.30 -4.66
N ILE A 54 -1.35 6.05 -5.28
CA ILE A 54 -2.72 5.64 -5.59
C ILE A 54 -2.85 5.28 -7.08
N PRO A 55 -3.78 4.41 -7.50
CA PRO A 55 -4.04 4.18 -8.92
C PRO A 55 -4.45 5.45 -9.65
N ARG A 56 -4.04 5.58 -10.91
CA ARG A 56 -4.44 6.71 -11.76
C ARG A 56 -5.94 6.66 -12.04
N GLU A 57 -6.63 7.76 -11.80
CA GLU A 57 -8.04 7.91 -12.15
C GLU A 57 -8.25 8.04 -13.67
N VAL A 58 -9.34 7.45 -14.16
CA VAL A 58 -9.78 7.62 -15.55
C VAL A 58 -10.29 9.04 -15.74
N GLN A 59 -9.60 9.82 -16.58
CA GLN A 59 -9.93 11.23 -16.85
C GLN A 59 -10.91 11.44 -18.01
N ALA A 60 -11.21 10.38 -18.78
CA ALA A 60 -12.11 10.44 -19.94
C ALA A 60 -13.55 10.82 -19.51
N PRO A 61 -14.10 11.97 -19.97
CA PRO A 61 -15.44 12.43 -19.58
C PRO A 61 -16.56 11.42 -19.88
N GLU A 62 -16.48 10.76 -21.03
CA GLU A 62 -17.41 9.72 -21.47
C GLU A 62 -17.40 8.48 -20.57
N MET A 63 -16.32 8.27 -19.82
CA MET A 63 -16.18 7.16 -18.88
C MET A 63 -16.64 7.54 -17.46
N LYS A 64 -16.59 8.83 -17.08
CA LYS A 64 -17.09 9.32 -15.79
C LYS A 64 -18.61 9.19 -15.66
N ILE A 65 -19.35 9.43 -16.74
CA ILE A 65 -20.82 9.38 -16.77
C ILE A 65 -21.37 7.99 -16.40
N SER A 66 -20.61 6.92 -16.64
CA SER A 66 -21.02 5.55 -16.30
C SER A 66 -20.81 5.14 -14.83
N LEU A 67 -20.12 5.97 -14.03
CA LEU A 67 -19.72 5.62 -12.68
C LEU A 67 -20.70 6.12 -11.61
N ASP A 68 -21.30 7.29 -11.83
CA ASP A 68 -22.24 7.93 -10.90
C ASP A 68 -23.67 7.34 -11.04
N ALA A 69 -24.08 6.95 -12.25
CA ALA A 69 -25.38 6.32 -12.50
C ALA A 69 -25.53 4.93 -11.84
N ALA A 70 -24.44 4.28 -11.45
CA ALA A 70 -24.46 2.99 -10.72
C ALA A 70 -24.47 3.15 -9.19
N LEU A 71 -24.37 4.39 -8.68
CA LEU A 71 -24.44 4.72 -7.26
C LEU A 71 -25.81 5.30 -6.84
N GLU A 72 -26.71 5.52 -7.80
CA GLU A 72 -28.08 6.04 -7.57
C GLU A 72 -29.19 4.98 -7.60
N THR A 73 -28.87 3.70 -7.84
CA THR A 73 -29.86 2.61 -7.70
C THR A 73 -29.66 1.90 -6.37
N ASP A 74 -30.58 2.21 -5.46
CA ASP A 74 -30.96 1.43 -4.27
C ASP A 74 -31.37 -0.02 -4.64
#